data_AF-A0A2I1GT47-F1
#
_entry.id   AF-A0A2I1GT47-F1
#
_cell.length_a   1.000
_cell.length_b   1.000
_cell.length_c   1.000
_cell.angle_alpha   90.00
_cell.angle_beta   90.00
_cell.angle_gamma   90.00
#
_symmetry.space_group_name_H-M   'P 1'
#
loop_
_entity.id
_entity.type
_entity.pdbx_description
1 polymer ?
#
loop_
_entity_poly.entity_id
_entity_poly.type
_entity_poly.pdbx_seq_one_letter_code
_entity_poly.pdbx_strand_id
1 'polypeptide(L)'
;MDSTNRDDINITVQMLSKLVLVNLNPKTSLSKIREKLEKNSEVKMNDTFSFAMMINNNSLAVIAKEDEENIILEKIIDKKSTLLYLKSEPEPDW
;
A
#
# COMPACT_ATOMS: atom_id res chain seq x y z
N MET A 1 -16.44 -15.29 -12.08
CA MET A 1 -15.05 -15.64 -12.45
C MET A 1 -14.18 -15.12 -11.32
N ASP A 2 -13.99 -15.92 -10.28
CA ASP A 2 -13.13 -15.54 -9.16
C ASP A 2 -11.79 -16.24 -9.37
N SER A 3 -10.93 -15.59 -10.16
CA SER A 3 -9.55 -16.06 -10.35
C SER A 3 -8.76 -15.67 -9.11
N THR A 4 -8.97 -16.39 -8.02
CA THR A 4 -8.14 -16.28 -6.82
C THR A 4 -6.75 -16.79 -7.21
N ASN A 5 -5.87 -15.87 -7.59
CA ASN A 5 -4.46 -16.17 -7.76
C ASN A 5 -3.97 -16.68 -6.39
N ARG A 6 -3.40 -17.88 -6.38
CA ARG A 6 -3.02 -18.61 -5.15
C ARG A 6 -2.01 -17.88 -4.26
N ASP A 7 -1.49 -16.75 -4.73
CA ASP A 7 -0.46 -15.93 -4.10
C ASP A 7 -1.00 -14.64 -3.46
N ASP A 8 -2.29 -14.30 -3.61
CA ASP A 8 -2.86 -13.14 -2.91
C ASP A 8 -3.09 -13.47 -1.42
N ILE A 9 -2.59 -12.60 -0.54
CA ILE A 9 -2.78 -12.70 0.91
C ILE A 9 -3.55 -11.49 1.42
N ASN A 10 -4.15 -11.62 2.60
CA ASN A 10 -4.81 -10.52 3.26
C ASN A 10 -3.75 -9.61 3.90
N ILE A 11 -3.71 -8.37 3.44
CA ILE A 11 -2.82 -7.31 3.92
C ILE A 11 -3.66 -6.24 4.58
N THR A 12 -3.22 -5.78 5.75
CA THR A 12 -3.85 -4.68 6.46
C THR A 12 -3.26 -3.38 5.97
N VAL A 13 -4.07 -2.55 5.31
CA VAL A 13 -3.69 -1.21 4.87
C VAL A 13 -4.05 -0.22 5.96
N GLN A 14 -3.04 0.45 6.50
CA GLN A 14 -3.19 1.55 7.45
C GLN A 14 -3.13 2.87 6.71
N MET A 15 -4.19 3.66 6.87
CA MET A 15 -4.39 4.94 6.20
C MET A 15 -4.98 5.92 7.21
N LEU A 16 -4.22 6.95 7.56
CA LEU A 16 -4.54 7.90 8.63
C LEU A 16 -4.88 7.16 9.95
N SER A 17 -6.16 7.08 10.30
CA SER A 17 -6.67 6.37 11.50
C SER A 17 -7.54 5.15 11.17
N LYS A 18 -7.56 4.72 9.90
CA LYS A 18 -8.35 3.58 9.42
C LYS A 18 -7.43 2.40 9.06
N LEU A 19 -7.87 1.20 9.44
CA LEU A 19 -7.28 -0.07 9.00
C LEU A 19 -8.28 -0.75 8.07
N VAL A 20 -7.82 -1.13 6.89
CA VAL A 20 -8.64 -1.83 5.90
C VAL A 20 -7.94 -3.13 5.53
N LEU A 21 -8.67 -4.24 5.57
CA LEU A 21 -8.15 -5.52 5.11
C LEU A 21 -8.39 -5.64 3.60
N VAL A 22 -7.33 -5.83 2.83
CA VAL A 22 -7.40 -6.01 1.38
C VAL A 22 -6.63 -7.23 0.96
N ASN A 23 -7.14 -7.92 -0.04
CA ASN A 23 -6.47 -9.08 -0.62
C ASN A 23 -5.50 -8.61 -1.72
N LEU A 24 -4.20 -8.71 -1.46
CA LEU A 24 -3.13 -8.20 -2.32
C LEU A 24 -2.02 -9.27 -2.46
N ASN A 25 -1.34 -9.27 -3.61
CA ASN A 25 -0.23 -10.17 -3.85
C ASN A 25 1.11 -9.47 -3.51
N PRO A 26 1.89 -9.97 -2.54
CA PRO A 26 3.14 -9.34 -2.09
C PRO A 26 4.22 -9.33 -3.16
N LYS A 27 4.18 -10.27 -4.13
CA LYS A 27 5.12 -10.32 -5.26
C LYS A 27 4.78 -9.32 -6.38
N THR A 28 3.69 -8.58 -6.24
CA THR A 28 3.23 -7.60 -7.24
C THR A 28 3.88 -6.23 -6.99
N SER A 29 4.16 -5.50 -8.07
CA SER A 29 4.70 -4.14 -8.02
C SER A 29 3.67 -3.16 -7.44
N LEU A 30 4.14 -2.12 -6.76
CA LEU A 30 3.27 -1.14 -6.10
C LEU A 30 2.33 -0.43 -7.07
N SER A 31 2.79 -0.17 -8.30
CA SER A 31 1.96 0.44 -9.35
C SER A 31 0.66 -0.37 -9.61
N LYS A 32 0.77 -1.69 -9.75
CA LYS A 32 -0.41 -2.57 -9.90
C LYS A 32 -1.24 -2.68 -8.63
N ILE A 33 -0.59 -2.64 -7.46
CA ILE A 33 -1.29 -2.60 -6.18
C ILE A 33 -2.11 -1.32 -6.06
N ARG A 34 -1.59 -0.18 -6.50
CA ARG A 34 -2.28 1.10 -6.54
C ARG A 34 -3.57 1.00 -7.34
N GLU A 35 -3.50 0.46 -8.56
CA GLU A 35 -4.69 0.24 -9.40
C GLU A 35 -5.74 -0.63 -8.69
N LYS A 36 -5.31 -1.65 -7.95
CA LYS A 36 -6.21 -2.51 -7.17
C LYS A 36 -6.82 -1.75 -6.00
N LEU A 37 -6.03 -0.94 -5.29
CA LEU A 37 -6.46 -0.14 -4.14
C LEU A 37 -7.36 1.04 -4.51
N GLU A 38 -7.18 1.63 -5.69
CA GLU A 38 -8.03 2.68 -6.24
C GLU A 38 -9.44 2.14 -6.52
N LYS A 39 -9.53 0.92 -7.08
CA LYS A 39 -10.79 0.21 -7.30
C LYS A 39 -11.44 -0.30 -6.01
N ASN A 40 -10.68 -0.41 -4.91
CA ASN A 40 -11.21 -0.82 -3.62
C ASN A 40 -12.03 0.31 -2.99
N SER A 41 -13.33 0.08 -2.81
CA SER A 41 -14.26 1.07 -2.25
C SER A 41 -13.94 1.48 -0.81
N GLU A 42 -13.23 0.63 -0.05
CA GLU A 42 -12.86 0.90 1.34
C GLU A 42 -11.61 1.76 1.51
N VAL A 43 -10.66 1.63 0.58
CA VAL A 43 -9.38 2.37 0.58
C VAL A 43 -9.51 3.63 -0.27
N LYS A 44 -10.02 3.49 -1.51
CA LYS A 44 -10.07 4.57 -2.51
C LYS A 44 -8.75 5.34 -2.55
N MET A 45 -7.68 4.62 -2.87
CA MET A 45 -6.34 5.19 -2.92
C MET A 45 -6.24 6.17 -4.10
N ASN A 46 -6.52 7.45 -3.84
CA ASN A 46 -6.37 8.54 -4.79
C ASN A 46 -4.89 8.94 -4.94
N ASP A 47 -4.62 9.88 -5.85
CA ASP A 47 -3.31 10.52 -6.04
C ASP A 47 -2.72 11.18 -4.79
N THR A 48 -3.56 11.49 -3.80
CA THR A 48 -3.19 12.11 -2.52
C THR A 48 -2.48 11.15 -1.56
N PHE A 49 -2.63 9.85 -1.75
CA PHE A 49 -1.96 8.84 -0.94
C PHE A 49 -0.72 8.30 -1.65
N SER A 50 0.34 8.16 -0.88
CA SER A 50 1.60 7.57 -1.31
C SER A 50 1.95 6.40 -0.41
N PHE A 51 2.52 5.35 -1.01
CA PHE A 51 2.97 4.20 -0.24
C PHE A 51 4.08 4.62 0.72
N ALA A 52 4.07 4.05 1.92
CA ALA A 52 5.10 4.26 2.89
C ALA A 52 5.62 2.93 3.44
N MET A 53 6.92 2.86 3.66
CA MET A 53 7.59 1.73 4.29
C MET A 53 8.15 2.15 5.65
N MET A 54 8.05 1.27 6.63
CA MET A 54 8.69 1.48 7.93
C MET A 54 10.17 1.12 7.82
N ILE A 55 11.06 2.11 7.92
CA ILE A 55 12.51 1.88 7.86
C ILE A 55 13.08 1.66 9.26
N ASN A 56 12.49 2.30 10.27
CA ASN A 56 12.88 2.20 11.68
C ASN A 56 11.63 2.18 12.55
N ASN A 57 11.76 1.76 13.82
CA ASN A 57 10.67 1.67 14.81
C ASN A 57 9.80 2.93 14.96
N ASN A 58 10.23 4.09 14.43
CA ASN A 58 9.48 5.33 14.51
C ASN A 58 9.50 6.17 13.21
N SER A 59 9.96 5.59 12.09
CA SER A 59 10.12 6.34 10.82
C SER A 59 9.51 5.61 9.64
N LEU A 60 8.65 6.31 8.92
CA LEU A 60 8.07 5.91 7.65
C LEU A 60 8.72 6.70 6.52
N ALA A 61 9.27 6.01 5.52
CA ALA A 61 9.66 6.63 4.26
C ALA A 61 8.53 6.53 3.25
N VAL A 62 8.25 7.65 2.60
CA VAL A 62 7.36 7.70 1.45
C VAL A 62 8.09 7.19 0.21
N ILE A 63 7.38 6.43 -0.60
CA ILE A 63 7.85 5.91 -1.88
C ILE A 63 7.33 6.84 -2.96
N ALA A 64 8.22 7.31 -3.83
CA ALA A 64 7.85 8.12 -4.97
C ALA A 64 7.11 7.29 -6.01
N LYS A 65 6.17 7.89 -6.74
CA LYS A 65 5.37 7.22 -7.78
C LYS A 65 6.24 6.57 -8.87
N GLU A 66 7.38 7.17 -9.20
CA GLU A 66 8.36 6.64 -10.14
C GLU A 66 9.01 5.32 -9.69
N ASP A 67 9.17 5.14 -8.38
CA ASP A 67 9.75 3.91 -7.80
C ASP A 67 8.71 2.78 -7.68
N GLU A 68 7.41 3.09 -7.74
CA GLU A 68 6.34 2.11 -7.55
C GLU A 68 6.33 0.97 -8.58
N GLU A 69 6.87 1.22 -9.78
CA GLU A 69 7.00 0.18 -10.81
C GLU A 69 8.10 -0.83 -10.47
N ASN A 70 9.18 -0.37 -9.83
CA ASN A 70 10.36 -1.16 -9.53
C ASN A 70 10.33 -1.83 -8.14
N ILE A 71 9.47 -1.32 -7.24
CA ILE A 71 9.31 -1.85 -5.88
C ILE A 71 8.14 -2.83 -5.84
N ILE A 72 8.37 -3.99 -5.22
CA ILE A 72 7.34 -4.97 -4.91
C ILE A 72 6.77 -4.75 -3.51
N LEU A 73 5.50 -5.09 -3.33
CA LEU A 73 4.79 -4.93 -2.05
C LEU A 73 5.50 -5.63 -0.88
N GLU A 74 6.05 -6.82 -1.12
CA GLU A 74 6.79 -7.60 -0.11
C GLU A 74 7.97 -6.82 0.51
N LYS A 75 8.58 -5.89 -0.23
CA LYS A 75 9.72 -5.11 0.26
C LYS A 75 9.33 -4.05 1.29
N ILE A 76 8.06 -3.64 1.32
CA ILE A 76 7.61 -2.47 2.07
C ILE A 76 6.67 -2.82 3.21
N ILE A 77 5.97 -3.96 3.10
CA ILE A 77 5.09 -4.45 4.15
C ILE A 77 5.89 -5.07 5.29
N ASP A 78 5.39 -4.90 6.51
CA ASP A 78 5.97 -5.59 7.65
C ASP A 78 5.67 -7.10 7.57
N LYS A 79 6.70 -7.95 7.51
CA LYS A 79 6.51 -9.41 7.36
C LYS A 79 5.87 -10.06 8.60
N LYS A 80 5.93 -9.42 9.77
CA LYS A 80 5.34 -9.97 11.01
C LYS A 80 3.85 -9.62 11.13
N SER A 81 3.48 -8.41 10.74
CA SER A 81 2.14 -7.85 10.95
C SER A 81 1.35 -7.70 9.65
N THR A 82 1.99 -7.99 8.51
CA THR A 82 1.42 -7.93 7.16
C THR A 82 0.70 -6.60 6.92
N LEU A 83 1.39 -5.52 7.31
CA LEU A 83 0.83 -4.18 7.37
C LEU A 83 1.48 -3.28 6.31
N LEU A 84 0.64 -2.60 5.53
CA LEU A 84 1.01 -1.63 4.52
C LEU A 84 0.63 -0.23 4.99
N TYR A 85 1.56 0.70 4.99
CA TYR A 85 1.29 2.08 5.38
C TYR A 85 1.02 2.93 4.14
N LEU A 86 -0.07 3.71 4.18
CA LEU A 86 -0.36 4.76 3.22
C LEU A 86 -0.26 6.10 3.93
N LYS A 87 0.61 6.97 3.44
CA LYS A 87 0.74 8.34 3.92
C LYS A 87 0.01 9.26 2.96
N SER A 88 -0.87 10.11 3.49
CA SER A 88 -1.36 11.24 2.70
C SER A 88 -0.22 12.24 2.53
N GLU A 89 0.00 12.74 1.33
CA GLU A 89 0.76 13.99 1.20
C GLU A 89 0.06 15.05 2.06
N PRO A 90 0.82 15.86 2.83
CA PRO A 90 0.21 17.02 3.46
C PRO A 90 -0.45 17.83 2.34
N GLU A 91 -1.70 18.25 2.54
CA GLU A 91 -2.29 19.26 1.67
C GLU A 91 -1.27 20.40 1.59
N PRO A 92 -0.87 20.82 0.38
CA PRO A 92 0.10 21.88 0.30
C PRO A 92 -0.60 23.14 0.88
N ASP A 93 0.00 23.72 1.93
CA ASP A 93 -0.48 24.87 2.71
C ASP A 93 -0.59 26.19 1.88
N TRP A 94 -1.11 26.17 0.65
CA TRP A 94 -1.22 27.36 -0.21
C TRP A 94 -2.63 27.63 -0.74
#